data_AF-A0A1Y6JPB9-F1
#
_entry.id   AF-A0A1Y6JPB9-F1
#
_cell.length_a   1.000
_cell.length_b   1.000
_cell.length_c   1.000
_cell.angle_alpha   90.00
_cell.angle_beta   90.00
_cell.angle_gamma   90.00
#
_symmetry.space_group_name_H-M   'P 1'
#
loop_
_entity.id
_entity.type
_entity.pdbx_description
1 polymer ?
#
loop_
_entity_poly.entity_id
_entity_poly.type
_entity_poly.pdbx_seq_one_letter_code
_entity_poly.pdbx_strand_id
1 'polypeptide(L)'
;MEARRIGMAMQLAPQEWPHWLPRQPPSPCAQYHRPRRSSKPDVWTFWQTEPGIWVNRWREPCDDVALLTHFSTLPDDVFKVEADSQMIAVYWAERGEADVLQRINAVLKALA
;
A
#
# COMPACT_ATOMS: atom_id res chain seq x y z
N MET A 1 -16.94 7.44 -1.00
CA MET A 1 -17.42 8.00 0.30
C MET A 1 -17.05 7.13 1.50
N GLU A 2 -16.89 5.82 1.35
CA GLU A 2 -16.69 4.88 2.46
C GLU A 2 -15.32 4.99 3.15
N ALA A 3 -14.23 5.19 2.40
CA ALA A 3 -12.89 5.38 2.97
C ALA A 3 -12.82 6.53 3.99
N ARG A 4 -13.47 7.66 3.66
CA ARG A 4 -13.52 8.84 4.55
C ARG A 4 -14.28 8.55 5.85
N ARG A 5 -15.31 7.69 5.81
CA ARG A 5 -16.07 7.30 7.01
C ARG A 5 -15.22 6.50 8.01
N ILE A 6 -14.19 5.81 7.53
CA ILE A 6 -13.30 4.99 8.38
C ILE A 6 -11.94 5.64 8.65
N GLY A 7 -11.79 6.92 8.31
CA GLY A 7 -10.60 7.73 8.61
C GLY A 7 -9.44 7.54 7.62
N MET A 8 -9.75 7.20 6.37
CA MET A 8 -8.81 7.12 5.25
C MET A 8 -9.19 8.14 4.18
N ALA A 9 -8.19 8.75 3.56
CA ALA A 9 -8.38 9.52 2.34
C ALA A 9 -8.03 8.64 1.13
N MET A 10 -8.74 8.89 0.02
CA MET A 10 -8.53 8.20 -1.25
C MET A 10 -8.31 9.26 -2.32
N GLN A 11 -7.33 9.03 -3.19
CA GLN A 11 -7.09 9.83 -4.38
C GLN A 11 -6.82 8.97 -5.61
N LEU A 12 -7.26 9.45 -6.76
CA LEU A 12 -6.86 8.96 -8.07
C LEU A 12 -5.87 9.97 -8.63
N ALA A 13 -4.59 9.61 -8.66
CA ALA A 13 -3.52 10.46 -9.15
C ALA A 13 -2.73 9.71 -10.24
N PRO A 14 -2.16 10.43 -11.23
CA PRO A 14 -1.15 9.84 -12.10
C PRO A 14 -0.01 9.27 -11.26
N GLN A 15 0.31 8.00 -11.49
CA GLN A 15 1.30 7.27 -10.70
C GLN A 15 2.32 6.68 -11.65
N GLU A 16 3.59 6.87 -11.31
CA GLU A 16 4.69 6.22 -12.01
C GLU A 16 4.93 4.84 -11.40
N TRP A 17 4.97 3.84 -12.28
CA TRP A 17 5.16 2.45 -11.91
C TRP A 17 6.50 1.96 -12.43
N PRO A 18 7.25 1.17 -11.65
CA PRO A 18 8.49 0.59 -12.15
C PRO A 18 8.23 -0.26 -13.39
N HIS A 19 9.00 -0.02 -14.45
CA HIS A 19 8.96 -0.81 -15.69
C HIS A 19 9.17 -2.32 -15.47
N TRP A 20 9.85 -2.72 -14.40
CA TRP A 20 10.09 -4.11 -14.03
C TRP A 20 8.92 -4.76 -13.27
N LEU A 21 7.87 -4.02 -12.91
CA LEU A 21 6.71 -4.58 -12.22
C LEU A 21 5.92 -5.46 -13.20
N PRO A 22 5.79 -6.78 -12.95
CA PRO A 22 5.23 -7.72 -13.92
C PRO A 22 3.74 -7.50 -14.15
N ARG A 23 2.99 -7.17 -13.08
CA ARG A 23 1.57 -6.81 -13.16
C ARG A 23 1.43 -5.30 -13.11
N GLN A 24 0.98 -4.71 -14.22
CA GLN A 24 0.68 -3.29 -14.26
C GLN A 24 -0.67 -3.01 -13.60
N PRO A 25 -0.75 -2.01 -12.70
CA PRO A 25 -2.01 -1.59 -12.10
C PRO A 25 -2.88 -0.81 -13.13
N PRO A 26 -4.18 -0.61 -12.84
CA PRO A 26 -5.02 0.28 -13.65
C PRO A 26 -4.46 1.71 -13.65
N SER A 27 -4.76 2.48 -14.69
CA SER A 27 -4.40 3.90 -14.75
C SER A 27 -5.67 4.75 -14.92
N PRO A 28 -6.05 5.57 -13.91
CA PRO A 28 -5.39 5.74 -12.60
C PRO A 28 -5.67 4.55 -11.65
N CYS A 29 -4.74 4.29 -10.72
CA CYS A 29 -4.92 3.33 -9.63
C CYS A 29 -5.29 4.08 -8.34
N ALA A 30 -6.17 3.50 -7.52
CA ALA A 30 -6.63 4.15 -6.30
C ALA A 30 -5.53 4.11 -5.24
N GLN A 31 -5.21 5.29 -4.71
CA GLN A 31 -4.29 5.45 -3.60
C GLN A 31 -5.08 5.75 -2.32
N TYR A 32 -4.94 4.86 -1.36
CA TYR A 32 -5.53 4.96 -0.03
C TYR A 32 -4.45 5.32 0.98
N HIS A 33 -4.66 6.40 1.75
CA HIS A 33 -3.58 6.93 2.58
C HIS A 33 -4.04 7.48 3.93
N ARG A 34 -3.07 7.58 4.83
CA ARG A 34 -3.23 8.11 6.19
C ARG A 34 -1.98 8.90 6.64
N PRO A 35 -2.14 9.99 7.41
CA PRO A 35 -1.02 10.68 8.04
C PRO A 35 -0.32 9.81 9.08
N ARG A 36 1.01 9.88 9.10
CA ARG A 36 1.88 9.23 10.08
C ARG A 36 2.04 10.10 11.33
N ARG A 37 2.21 9.46 12.48
CA ARG A 37 2.32 10.15 13.78
C ARG A 37 3.74 10.26 14.30
N SER A 38 4.68 9.47 13.77
CA SER A 38 6.09 9.50 14.18
C SER A 38 6.77 10.80 13.74
N SER A 39 7.69 11.32 14.57
CA SER A 39 8.51 12.51 14.28
C SER A 39 9.77 12.20 13.47
N LYS A 40 10.20 10.94 13.43
CA LYS A 40 11.30 10.43 12.59
C LYS A 40 10.91 9.06 11.99
N PRO A 41 9.90 9.03 11.12
CA PRO A 41 9.48 7.80 10.49
C PRO A 41 10.52 7.29 9.48
N ASP A 42 10.74 5.97 9.46
CA ASP A 42 11.49 5.34 8.37
C ASP A 42 10.73 5.48 7.05
N VAL A 43 11.46 5.78 5.98
CA VAL A 43 10.90 5.97 4.63
C VAL A 43 11.22 4.74 3.79
N TRP A 44 10.18 4.13 3.23
CA TRP A 44 10.31 2.91 2.43
C TRP A 44 9.20 2.79 1.39
N THR A 45 9.43 1.94 0.40
CA THR A 45 8.45 1.62 -0.64
C THR A 45 8.65 0.18 -1.07
N PHE A 46 7.56 -0.58 -1.06
CA PHE A 46 7.52 -1.96 -1.49
C PHE A 46 6.47 -2.15 -2.59
N TRP A 47 6.80 -2.96 -3.58
CA TRP A 47 5.91 -3.37 -4.65
C TRP A 47 5.64 -4.86 -4.56
N GLN A 48 4.38 -5.25 -4.78
CA GLN A 48 3.99 -6.65 -4.85
C GLN A 48 4.22 -7.17 -6.27
N THR A 49 5.25 -8.00 -6.46
CA THR A 49 5.57 -8.58 -7.77
C THR A 49 4.71 -9.80 -8.06
N GLU A 50 4.47 -10.60 -7.03
CA GLU A 50 3.58 -11.76 -7.02
C GLU A 50 2.77 -11.73 -5.72
N PRO A 51 1.60 -12.37 -5.64
CA PRO A 51 0.84 -12.49 -4.40
C PRO A 51 1.72 -12.88 -3.20
N GLY A 52 1.80 -11.99 -2.20
CA GLY A 52 2.61 -12.14 -0.99
C GLY A 52 4.11 -11.84 -1.14
N ILE A 53 4.63 -11.59 -2.35
CA ILE A 53 6.04 -11.29 -2.60
C ILE A 53 6.25 -9.79 -2.76
N TRP A 54 6.92 -9.20 -1.79
CA TRP A 54 7.15 -7.76 -1.70
C TRP A 54 8.62 -7.42 -1.87
N VAL A 55 8.93 -6.50 -2.78
CA VAL A 55 10.29 -6.08 -3.06
C VAL A 55 10.46 -4.56 -3.00
N ASN A 56 11.62 -4.10 -2.58
CA ASN A 56 11.95 -2.68 -2.55
C ASN A 56 12.31 -2.14 -3.95
N ARG A 57 12.77 -0.88 -4.03
CA ARG A 57 13.14 -0.22 -5.30
C ARG A 57 14.31 -0.88 -6.03
N TRP A 58 15.12 -1.65 -5.31
CA TRP A 58 16.26 -2.42 -5.82
C TRP A 58 15.90 -3.86 -6.15
N ARG A 59 14.62 -4.24 -6.00
CA ARG A 59 14.08 -5.59 -6.15
C ARG A 59 14.61 -6.57 -5.11
N GLU A 60 15.03 -6.07 -3.95
CA GLU A 60 15.38 -6.89 -2.80
C GLU A 60 14.10 -7.25 -2.05
N PRO A 61 13.90 -8.52 -1.64
CA PRO A 61 12.76 -8.91 -0.83
C PRO A 61 12.66 -8.11 0.46
N CYS A 62 11.44 -7.82 0.89
CA CYS A 62 11.18 -7.29 2.24
C CYS A 62 11.60 -8.35 3.27
N ASP A 63 12.56 -8.02 4.12
CA ASP A 63 13.08 -8.87 5.20
C ASP A 63 12.53 -8.48 6.59
N ASP A 64 11.86 -7.33 6.68
CA ASP A 64 11.17 -6.88 7.89
C ASP A 64 9.93 -7.74 8.17
N VAL A 65 10.05 -8.64 9.13
CA VAL A 65 8.98 -9.55 9.56
C VAL A 65 7.74 -8.80 10.07
N ALA A 66 7.90 -7.63 10.69
CA ALA A 66 6.77 -6.83 11.16
C ALA A 66 5.98 -6.27 9.97
N LEU A 67 6.65 -5.73 8.95
CA LEU A 67 6.00 -5.29 7.71
C LEU A 67 5.31 -6.46 6.99
N LEU A 68 6.02 -7.57 6.82
CA LEU A 68 5.48 -8.77 6.17
C LEU A 68 4.23 -9.31 6.87
N THR A 69 4.17 -9.26 8.19
CA THR A 69 2.98 -9.65 8.96
C THR A 69 1.76 -8.84 8.52
N HIS A 70 1.90 -7.52 8.35
CA HIS A 70 0.82 -6.67 7.86
C HIS A 70 0.53 -6.90 6.38
N PHE A 71 1.56 -7.01 5.54
CA PHE A 71 1.41 -7.19 4.10
C PHE A 71 0.72 -8.50 3.73
N SER A 72 0.90 -9.56 4.53
CA SER A 72 0.21 -10.85 4.34
C SER A 72 -1.32 -10.77 4.41
N THR A 73 -1.86 -9.69 4.98
CA THR A 73 -3.31 -9.45 5.09
C THR A 73 -3.89 -8.67 3.91
N LEU A 74 -3.03 -8.09 3.07
CA LEU A 74 -3.42 -7.36 1.87
C LEU A 74 -3.78 -8.34 0.74
N PRO A 75 -4.73 -7.99 -0.14
CA PRO A 75 -5.05 -8.82 -1.28
C PRO A 75 -4.00 -8.74 -2.39
N ASP A 76 -4.04 -9.73 -3.27
CA ASP A 76 -3.16 -9.91 -4.43
C ASP A 76 -3.22 -8.77 -5.45
N ASP A 77 -4.27 -7.94 -5.41
CA ASP A 77 -4.46 -6.78 -6.28
C ASP A 77 -4.08 -5.45 -5.61
N VAL A 78 -3.37 -5.50 -4.49
CA VAL A 78 -2.52 -4.38 -4.05
C VAL A 78 -1.21 -4.43 -4.83
N PHE A 79 -0.76 -3.29 -5.34
CA PHE A 79 0.44 -3.23 -6.17
C PHE A 79 1.63 -2.59 -5.47
N LYS A 80 1.37 -1.66 -4.54
CA LYS A 80 2.41 -0.91 -3.83
C LYS A 80 1.94 -0.51 -2.44
N VAL A 81 2.87 -0.53 -1.50
CA VAL A 81 2.75 0.15 -0.20
C VAL A 81 3.97 1.06 -0.05
N GLU A 82 3.73 2.30 0.33
CA GLU A 82 4.79 3.25 0.59
C GLU A 82 4.54 4.00 1.88
N ALA A 83 5.62 4.31 2.58
CA ALA A 83 5.59 5.17 3.74
C ALA A 83 6.64 6.25 3.52
N ASP A 84 6.19 7.50 3.39
CA ASP A 84 7.06 8.67 3.34
C ASP A 84 7.14 9.32 4.73
N SER A 85 7.67 10.55 4.81
CA SER A 85 7.86 11.26 6.07
C SER A 85 6.56 11.73 6.73
N GLN A 86 5.46 11.81 5.99
CA GLN A 86 4.18 12.38 6.42
C GLN A 86 3.03 11.39 6.31
N MET A 87 3.08 10.46 5.36
CA MET A 87 1.97 9.63 4.93
C MET A 87 2.41 8.18 4.78
N ILE A 88 1.47 7.28 5.02
CA ILE A 88 1.55 5.91 4.53
C ILE A 88 0.40 5.68 3.56
N ALA A 89 0.67 4.99 2.45
CA ALA A 89 -0.27 4.75 1.39
C ALA A 89 -0.21 3.31 0.85
N VAL A 90 -1.38 2.81 0.47
CA VAL A 90 -1.61 1.53 -0.20
C VAL A 90 -2.25 1.83 -1.56
N TYR A 91 -1.77 1.14 -2.60
CA TYR A 91 -2.25 1.29 -3.97
C TYR A 91 -2.94 0.02 -4.41
N TRP A 92 -4.24 0.12 -4.64
CA TRP A 92 -5.13 -1.02 -4.81
C TRP A 92 -5.99 -0.84 -6.05
N ALA A 93 -6.17 -1.91 -6.85
CA ALA A 93 -7.00 -1.87 -8.06
C ALA A 93 -8.52 -1.84 -7.79
N GLU A 94 -8.94 -1.84 -6.54
CA GLU A 94 -10.35 -1.84 -6.12
C GLU A 94 -11.15 -3.04 -6.64
N ARG A 95 -10.49 -4.17 -6.93
CA ARG A 95 -11.16 -5.40 -7.37
C ARG A 95 -11.39 -6.31 -6.17
N GLY A 96 -12.40 -5.98 -5.36
CA GLY A 96 -12.75 -6.80 -4.21
C GLY A 96 -14.00 -6.35 -3.48
N GLU A 97 -14.34 -7.08 -2.43
CA GLU A 97 -15.49 -6.80 -1.58
C GLU A 97 -15.20 -5.70 -0.55
N ALA A 98 -16.25 -5.14 0.07
CA ALA A 98 -16.14 -4.05 1.05
C ALA A 98 -15.18 -4.36 2.23
N ASP A 99 -15.02 -5.64 2.59
CA ASP A 99 -14.10 -6.09 3.64
C ASP A 99 -12.63 -5.84 3.31
N VAL A 100 -12.27 -5.76 2.03
CA VAL A 100 -10.90 -5.44 1.59
C VAL A 100 -10.51 -4.05 2.07
N LEU A 101 -11.43 -3.08 1.99
CA LEU A 101 -11.18 -1.73 2.46
C LEU A 101 -10.91 -1.68 3.97
N GLN A 102 -11.55 -2.55 4.76
CA GLN A 102 -11.28 -2.67 6.20
C GLN A 102 -9.90 -3.26 6.49
N ARG A 103 -9.46 -4.25 5.71
CA ARG A 103 -8.09 -4.81 5.83
C ARG A 103 -7.03 -3.78 5.48
N ILE A 104 -7.21 -3.05 4.38
CA ILE A 104 -6.32 -1.94 4.01
C ILE A 104 -6.29 -0.89 5.12
N ASN A 105 -7.45 -0.54 5.70
CA ASN A 105 -7.51 0.38 6.84
C ASN A 105 -6.72 -0.14 8.05
N ALA A 106 -6.86 -1.41 8.40
CA ALA A 106 -6.15 -2.01 9.52
C ALA A 106 -4.62 -1.93 9.33
N VAL A 107 -4.13 -2.22 8.12
CA VAL A 107 -2.71 -2.11 7.76
C VAL A 107 -2.24 -0.65 7.86
N LEU A 108 -2.94 0.29 7.23
CA LEU A 108 -2.59 1.71 7.29
C LEU A 108 -2.64 2.26 8.72
N LYS A 109 -3.54 1.75 9.58
CA LYS A 109 -3.61 2.15 11.00
C LYS A 109 -2.44 1.61 11.81
N ALA A 110 -2.01 0.38 11.55
CA ALA A 110 -0.93 -0.26 12.29
C ALA A 110 0.44 0.35 11.97
N LEU A 111 0.61 0.83 10.74
CA LEU A 111 1.90 1.30 10.20
C LEU A 111 2.06 2.85 10.15
N ALA A 112 1.01 3.62 10.49
CA ALA A 112 1.01 5.09 10.51
C ALA A 112 1.47 5.70 11.84
#